data_AF-A0A2K6Q7C6-F1
#
_entry.id   AF-A0A2K6Q7C6-F1
#
_cell.length_a   1.000
_cell.length_b   1.000
_cell.length_c   1.000
_cell.angle_alpha   90.00
_cell.angle_beta   90.00
_cell.angle_gamma   90.00
#
_symmetry.space_group_name_H-M   'P 1'
#
loop_
_entity.id
_entity.type
_entity.pdbx_description
1 polymer ?
#
loop_
_entity_poly.entity_id
_entity_poly.type
_entity_poly.pdbx_seq_one_letter_code
_entity_poly.pdbx_strand_id
1 'polypeptide(L)'
;VLAYSATTARQEEVSQQTVAPQQQWHSFQEEKCPAGSHRLEHTGDCNLCTEGVDYTNASNNLFSCLPCIVCKSGQTNKSSCTMTRDPVCPCEEGTFWNRNSPEMCQKYSTGCPSGEVQVSNCTSWSDSQCVEEFGASATVETPDAEETTTASPGTPASSGYLSCIIVGIVVLIVLLTVV
;
A
#
# COMPACT_ATOMS: atom_id res chain seq x y z
N VAL A 1 -52.19 68.17 -40.92
CA VAL A 1 -50.78 67.88 -41.24
C VAL A 1 -49.94 68.25 -40.03
N LEU A 2 -49.11 67.31 -39.60
CA LEU A 2 -48.12 67.31 -38.52
C LEU A 2 -48.60 67.13 -37.06
N ALA A 3 -48.31 65.92 -36.58
CA ALA A 3 -48.26 65.46 -35.20
C ALA A 3 -46.89 65.79 -34.58
N TYR A 4 -46.83 65.96 -33.24
CA TYR A 4 -45.66 65.56 -32.45
C TYR A 4 -46.10 65.03 -31.09
N SER A 5 -45.52 63.88 -30.77
CA SER A 5 -45.83 62.97 -29.66
C SER A 5 -45.13 63.39 -28.37
N ALA A 6 -45.75 63.10 -27.22
CA ALA A 6 -45.07 63.04 -25.93
C ALA A 6 -45.18 61.61 -25.38
N THR A 7 -44.07 60.89 -25.37
CA THR A 7 -43.92 59.55 -24.80
C THR A 7 -43.81 59.63 -23.28
N THR A 8 -44.80 59.09 -22.57
CA THR A 8 -44.71 58.86 -21.11
C THR A 8 -44.14 57.46 -20.91
N ALA A 9 -42.93 57.38 -20.35
CA ALA A 9 -42.27 56.13 -19.99
C ALA A 9 -43.09 55.39 -18.92
N ARG A 10 -43.48 54.14 -19.18
CA ARG A 10 -43.96 53.23 -18.14
C ARG A 10 -42.74 52.60 -17.48
N GLN A 11 -42.61 52.77 -16.16
CA GLN A 11 -41.71 51.98 -15.33
C GLN A 11 -42.22 50.54 -15.33
N GLU A 12 -41.46 49.64 -15.92
CA GLU A 12 -41.64 48.20 -15.74
C GLU A 12 -40.91 47.82 -14.45
N GLU A 13 -41.69 47.47 -13.44
CA GLU A 13 -41.27 47.00 -12.14
C GLU A 13 -40.55 45.65 -12.30
N VAL A 14 -39.22 45.69 -12.44
CA VAL A 14 -38.37 44.50 -12.36
C VAL A 14 -38.33 44.10 -10.89
N SER A 15 -39.11 43.08 -10.53
CA SER A 15 -39.04 42.42 -9.23
C SER A 15 -37.65 41.77 -9.07
N GLN A 16 -36.73 42.48 -8.43
CA GLN A 16 -35.43 41.96 -8.02
C GLN A 16 -35.66 41.03 -6.84
N GLN A 17 -35.81 39.73 -7.12
CA GLN A 17 -35.77 38.71 -6.09
C GLN A 17 -34.30 38.45 -5.74
N THR A 18 -33.77 39.23 -4.80
CA THR A 18 -32.45 39.03 -4.20
C THR A 18 -32.45 37.74 -3.40
N VAL A 19 -31.98 36.64 -4.01
CA VAL A 19 -31.65 35.42 -3.29
C VAL A 19 -30.33 35.62 -2.56
N ALA A 20 -30.31 35.36 -1.25
CA ALA A 20 -29.18 35.60 -0.37
C ALA A 20 -27.93 34.82 -0.84
N PRO A 21 -26.76 35.48 -1.00
CA PRO A 21 -25.54 34.82 -1.49
C PRO A 21 -25.08 33.63 -0.63
N GLN A 22 -25.42 33.62 0.66
CA GLN A 22 -24.85 32.66 1.61
C GLN A 22 -25.39 31.22 1.46
N GLN A 23 -26.61 31.04 0.95
CA GLN A 23 -27.16 29.69 0.72
C GLN A 23 -26.51 28.99 -0.48
N GLN A 24 -26.00 29.76 -1.44
CA GLN A 24 -25.38 29.21 -2.65
C GLN A 24 -23.95 28.71 -2.44
N TRP A 25 -23.22 29.24 -1.44
CA TRP A 25 -21.84 28.83 -1.14
C TRP A 25 -21.74 27.49 -0.40
N HIS A 26 -22.80 27.06 0.29
CA HIS A 26 -22.84 25.74 0.93
C HIS A 26 -23.15 24.60 -0.05
N SER A 27 -23.60 24.90 -1.27
CA SER A 27 -23.99 23.92 -2.30
C SER A 27 -22.87 23.52 -3.25
N PHE A 28 -21.68 24.11 -3.12
CA PHE A 28 -20.48 23.76 -3.91
C PHE A 28 -19.49 22.89 -3.12
N GLN A 29 -19.94 22.14 -2.12
CA GLN A 29 -19.26 20.86 -1.90
C GLN A 29 -19.55 20.05 -3.16
N GLU A 30 -18.53 19.81 -3.99
CA GLU A 30 -18.63 18.83 -5.07
C GLU A 30 -19.25 17.56 -4.48
N GLU A 31 -20.54 17.32 -4.75
CA GLU A 31 -21.22 16.14 -4.25
C GLU A 31 -20.52 14.92 -4.86
N LYS A 32 -19.70 14.28 -4.04
CA LYS A 32 -19.03 13.04 -4.41
C LYS A 32 -20.08 11.95 -4.52
N CYS A 33 -19.95 11.14 -5.55
CA CYS A 33 -20.75 9.94 -5.68
C CYS A 33 -20.42 8.96 -4.56
N PRO A 34 -21.40 8.26 -3.97
CA PRO A 34 -21.15 7.28 -2.93
C PRO A 34 -20.34 6.08 -3.44
N ALA A 35 -19.80 5.28 -2.53
CA ALA A 35 -19.20 3.98 -2.86
C ALA A 35 -20.22 3.11 -3.64
N GLY A 36 -19.74 2.36 -4.63
CA GLY A 36 -20.62 1.64 -5.55
C GLY A 36 -21.13 2.46 -6.73
N SER A 37 -20.65 3.69 -6.88
CA SER A 37 -20.97 4.54 -8.02
C SER A 37 -19.81 5.43 -8.45
N HIS A 38 -19.93 6.01 -9.63
CA HIS A 38 -18.98 6.95 -10.24
C HIS A 38 -19.74 8.13 -10.86
N ARG A 39 -19.05 9.24 -11.08
CA ARG A 39 -19.61 10.47 -11.63
C ARG A 39 -19.70 10.39 -13.15
N LEU A 40 -20.81 10.85 -13.73
CA LEU A 40 -20.92 11.11 -15.16
C LEU A 40 -20.23 12.42 -15.53
N GLU A 41 -19.42 12.42 -16.59
CA GLU A 41 -18.60 13.58 -16.99
C GLU A 41 -19.44 14.84 -17.21
N HIS A 42 -20.56 14.71 -17.92
CA HIS A 42 -21.36 15.85 -18.39
C HIS A 42 -22.49 16.27 -17.46
N THR A 43 -23.13 15.32 -16.76
CA THR A 43 -24.29 15.63 -15.90
C THR A 43 -23.89 15.81 -14.44
N GLY A 44 -22.80 15.17 -14.01
CA GLY A 44 -22.44 15.08 -12.60
C GLY A 44 -23.26 14.08 -11.80
N ASP A 45 -24.21 13.37 -12.42
CA ASP A 45 -24.99 12.32 -11.76
C ASP A 45 -24.11 11.12 -11.40
N CYS A 46 -24.59 10.32 -10.46
CA CYS A 46 -23.91 9.11 -10.01
C CYS A 46 -24.47 7.87 -10.68
N ASN A 47 -23.64 7.25 -11.52
CA ASN A 47 -23.93 5.96 -12.12
C ASN A 47 -23.37 4.82 -11.29
N LEU A 48 -24.15 3.76 -11.14
CA LEU A 48 -23.78 2.58 -10.39
C LEU A 48 -22.66 1.80 -11.09
N CYS A 49 -21.77 1.23 -10.29
CA CYS A 49 -20.87 0.17 -10.74
C CYS A 49 -21.65 -1.10 -11.13
N THR A 50 -20.99 -2.02 -11.79
CA THR A 50 -21.55 -3.30 -12.23
C THR A 50 -21.07 -4.42 -11.30
N GLU A 51 -22.02 -5.08 -10.63
CA GLU A 51 -21.74 -6.18 -9.71
C GLU A 51 -20.85 -7.26 -10.36
N GLY A 52 -19.73 -7.59 -9.71
CA GLY A 52 -18.77 -8.59 -10.19
C GLY A 52 -17.83 -8.11 -11.31
N VAL A 53 -17.95 -6.87 -11.79
CA VAL A 53 -17.14 -6.32 -12.89
C VAL A 53 -16.25 -5.17 -12.44
N ASP A 54 -16.83 -4.22 -11.71
CA ASP A 54 -16.09 -3.05 -11.21
C ASP A 54 -16.68 -2.52 -9.89
N TYR A 55 -15.92 -1.66 -9.21
CA TYR A 55 -16.26 -1.18 -7.88
C TYR A 55 -15.70 0.21 -7.58
N THR A 56 -16.25 0.86 -6.55
CA THR A 56 -15.62 1.99 -5.85
C THR A 56 -15.81 1.80 -4.35
N ASN A 57 -14.71 1.87 -3.58
CA ASN A 57 -14.74 1.56 -2.14
C ASN A 57 -15.13 2.74 -1.23
N ALA A 58 -15.14 3.95 -1.77
CA ALA A 58 -15.38 5.17 -1.03
C ALA A 58 -16.10 6.21 -1.91
N SER A 59 -16.58 7.27 -1.26
CA SER A 59 -17.13 8.43 -1.97
C SER A 59 -16.08 9.03 -2.91
N ASN A 60 -16.42 9.27 -4.17
CA ASN A 60 -15.46 9.61 -5.20
C ASN A 60 -16.04 10.54 -6.30
N ASN A 61 -15.15 11.08 -7.14
CA ASN A 61 -15.48 11.84 -8.34
C ASN A 61 -14.91 11.16 -9.61
N LEU A 62 -14.71 9.84 -9.58
CA LEU A 62 -14.16 9.10 -10.72
C LEU A 62 -15.16 9.11 -11.88
N PHE A 63 -14.67 9.12 -13.12
CA PHE A 63 -15.52 9.03 -14.30
C PHE A 63 -15.88 7.60 -14.70
N SER A 64 -15.32 6.61 -14.01
CA SER A 64 -15.62 5.19 -14.15
C SER A 64 -15.32 4.47 -12.83
N CYS A 65 -15.93 3.30 -12.62
CA CYS A 65 -15.56 2.42 -11.52
C CYS A 65 -14.18 1.76 -11.78
N LEU A 66 -13.58 1.21 -10.72
CA LEU A 66 -12.31 0.47 -10.79
C LEU A 66 -12.60 -0.99 -11.16
N PRO A 67 -11.92 -1.57 -12.16
CA PRO A 67 -12.15 -2.96 -12.53
C PRO A 67 -11.80 -3.88 -11.36
N CYS A 68 -12.62 -4.91 -11.14
CA CYS A 68 -12.33 -5.95 -10.17
C CYS A 68 -11.06 -6.70 -10.57
N ILE A 69 -10.19 -7.01 -9.59
CA ILE A 69 -9.09 -7.95 -9.84
C ILE A 69 -9.63 -9.37 -10.03
N VAL A 70 -8.86 -10.19 -10.74
CA VAL A 70 -9.12 -11.64 -10.85
C VAL A 70 -8.07 -12.37 -10.02
N CYS A 71 -8.53 -13.25 -9.12
CA CYS A 71 -7.61 -14.08 -8.33
C CYS A 71 -6.76 -14.94 -9.28
N LYS A 72 -5.44 -14.88 -9.11
CA LYS A 72 -4.48 -15.59 -9.96
C LYS A 72 -4.37 -17.05 -9.54
N SER A 73 -3.66 -17.85 -10.34
CA SER A 73 -3.29 -19.22 -9.95
C SER A 73 -2.51 -19.22 -8.64
N GLY A 74 -2.83 -20.14 -7.72
CA GLY A 74 -2.27 -20.18 -6.38
C GLY A 74 -2.92 -19.22 -5.38
N GLN A 75 -4.01 -18.54 -5.77
CA GLN A 75 -4.84 -17.74 -4.87
C GLN A 75 -6.26 -18.31 -4.79
N THR A 76 -6.87 -18.22 -3.61
CA THR A 76 -8.26 -18.61 -3.40
C THR A 76 -9.16 -17.38 -3.47
N ASN A 77 -10.38 -17.51 -4.02
CA ASN A 77 -11.39 -16.46 -3.92
C ASN A 77 -12.07 -16.53 -2.54
N LYS A 78 -11.63 -15.68 -1.60
CA LYS A 78 -12.20 -15.62 -0.25
C LYS A 78 -13.50 -14.82 -0.20
N SER A 79 -13.63 -13.80 -1.04
CA SER A 79 -14.85 -13.04 -1.23
C SER A 79 -14.93 -12.51 -2.65
N SER A 80 -16.11 -12.60 -3.24
CA SER A 80 -16.39 -12.09 -4.59
C SER A 80 -16.31 -10.57 -4.66
N CYS A 81 -16.07 -10.06 -5.87
CA CYS A 81 -16.17 -8.63 -6.12
C CYS A 81 -17.62 -8.17 -6.05
N THR A 82 -17.84 -7.00 -5.46
CA THR A 82 -19.14 -6.32 -5.37
C THR A 82 -18.96 -4.89 -5.84
N MET A 83 -20.05 -4.17 -6.09
CA MET A 83 -19.96 -2.75 -6.46
C MET A 83 -19.15 -1.88 -5.49
N THR A 84 -19.01 -2.28 -4.22
CA THR A 84 -18.30 -1.49 -3.19
C THR A 84 -16.95 -2.05 -2.77
N ARG A 85 -16.57 -3.24 -3.27
CA ARG A 85 -15.36 -3.95 -2.81
C ARG A 85 -14.79 -4.83 -3.91
N ASP A 86 -13.48 -4.73 -4.11
CA ASP A 86 -12.69 -5.71 -4.85
C ASP A 86 -12.85 -7.12 -4.23
N PRO A 87 -12.63 -8.22 -4.97
CA PRO A 87 -12.53 -9.52 -4.38
C PRO A 87 -11.28 -9.62 -3.50
N VAL A 88 -11.34 -10.52 -2.52
CA VAL A 88 -10.20 -10.81 -1.65
C VAL A 88 -9.56 -12.13 -2.10
N CYS A 89 -8.32 -12.03 -2.59
CA CYS A 89 -7.57 -13.14 -3.19
C CYS A 89 -6.33 -13.51 -2.35
N PRO A 90 -6.47 -14.18 -1.19
CA PRO A 90 -5.32 -14.68 -0.43
C PRO A 90 -4.60 -15.79 -1.19
N CYS A 91 -3.31 -15.93 -0.91
CA CYS A 91 -2.52 -17.09 -1.31
C CYS A 91 -3.07 -18.38 -0.68
N GLU A 92 -2.97 -19.49 -1.41
CA GLU A 92 -3.38 -20.82 -0.96
C GLU A 92 -2.55 -21.30 0.25
N GLU A 93 -3.09 -22.28 0.98
CA GLU A 93 -2.36 -22.89 2.10
C GLU A 93 -1.00 -23.44 1.65
N GLY A 94 0.01 -23.28 2.51
CA GLY A 94 1.39 -23.63 2.15
C GLY A 94 2.13 -22.54 1.34
N THR A 95 1.50 -21.41 1.04
CA THR A 95 2.11 -20.29 0.30
C THR A 95 1.85 -18.92 0.96
N PHE A 96 2.64 -17.91 0.56
CA PHE A 96 2.53 -16.53 1.02
C PHE A 96 2.67 -15.52 -0.11
N TRP A 97 2.14 -14.33 0.11
CA TRP A 97 2.31 -13.20 -0.81
C TRP A 97 3.62 -12.49 -0.51
N ASN A 98 4.45 -12.26 -1.54
CA ASN A 98 5.69 -11.52 -1.41
C ASN A 98 5.61 -10.21 -2.20
N ARG A 99 5.88 -9.07 -1.54
CA ARG A 99 5.91 -7.75 -2.18
C ARG A 99 6.91 -7.66 -3.33
N ASN A 100 8.00 -8.40 -3.26
CA ASN A 100 9.05 -8.45 -4.28
C ASN A 100 8.66 -9.35 -5.46
N SER A 101 7.59 -10.13 -5.34
CA SER A 101 7.08 -11.02 -6.39
C SER A 101 5.55 -11.01 -6.40
N PRO A 102 4.90 -9.86 -6.65
CA PRO A 102 3.45 -9.71 -6.51
C PRO A 102 2.64 -10.50 -7.55
N GLU A 103 3.31 -11.02 -8.58
CA GLU A 103 2.69 -11.80 -9.66
C GLU A 103 2.33 -13.24 -9.24
N MET A 104 2.99 -13.80 -8.22
CA MET A 104 2.78 -15.18 -7.80
C MET A 104 2.95 -15.38 -6.29
N CYS A 105 2.22 -16.34 -5.73
CA CYS A 105 2.42 -16.78 -4.35
C CYS A 105 3.69 -17.64 -4.24
N GLN A 106 4.48 -17.41 -3.19
CA GLN A 106 5.70 -18.18 -2.91
C GLN A 106 5.40 -19.30 -1.92
N LYS A 107 6.01 -20.47 -2.11
CA LYS A 107 5.88 -21.59 -1.17
C LYS A 107 6.65 -21.29 0.10
N TYR A 108 6.12 -21.72 1.25
CA TYR A 108 6.89 -21.72 2.49
C TYR A 108 8.05 -22.71 2.40
N SER A 109 9.14 -22.39 3.09
CA SER A 109 10.21 -23.35 3.36
C SER A 109 9.70 -24.45 4.29
N THR A 110 10.16 -25.67 4.08
CA THR A 110 9.77 -26.82 4.93
C THR A 110 10.51 -26.85 6.27
N GLY A 111 11.56 -26.05 6.41
CA GLY A 111 12.37 -25.91 7.61
C GLY A 111 13.59 -25.03 7.36
N CYS A 112 14.35 -24.77 8.42
CA CYS A 112 15.60 -24.04 8.31
C CYS A 112 16.72 -24.92 7.71
N PRO A 113 17.68 -24.31 7.00
CA PRO A 113 18.92 -24.98 6.62
C PRO A 113 19.65 -25.60 7.82
N SER A 114 20.53 -26.57 7.56
CA SER A 114 21.36 -27.18 8.60
C SER A 114 22.27 -26.14 9.25
N GLY A 115 22.30 -26.10 10.59
CA GLY A 115 23.07 -25.12 11.36
C GLY A 115 22.30 -23.81 11.62
N GLU A 116 21.03 -23.74 11.23
CA GLU A 116 20.14 -22.62 11.53
C GLU A 116 18.92 -23.07 12.33
N VAL A 117 18.44 -22.18 13.19
CA VAL A 117 17.24 -22.36 14.00
C VAL A 117 16.15 -21.38 13.58
N GLN A 118 14.90 -21.83 13.56
CA GLN A 118 13.76 -20.99 13.25
C GLN A 118 13.52 -20.00 14.39
N VAL A 119 13.46 -18.72 14.05
CA VAL A 119 13.17 -17.63 15.01
C VAL A 119 11.81 -16.99 14.79
N SER A 120 11.18 -17.23 13.63
CA SER A 120 9.80 -16.80 13.39
C SER A 120 9.06 -17.79 12.49
N ASN A 121 7.76 -17.91 12.74
CA ASN A 121 6.86 -18.73 11.95
C ASN A 121 6.50 -18.06 10.62
N CYS A 122 6.01 -18.87 9.68
CA CYS A 122 5.42 -18.41 8.43
C CYS A 122 4.22 -17.49 8.66
N THR A 123 4.05 -16.50 7.78
CA THR A 123 2.87 -15.61 7.73
C THR A 123 2.35 -15.51 6.31
N SER A 124 1.12 -14.98 6.13
CA SER A 124 0.58 -14.77 4.78
C SER A 124 1.38 -13.78 3.90
N TRP A 125 2.41 -13.14 4.45
CA TRP A 125 3.23 -12.11 3.79
C TRP A 125 4.73 -12.44 3.77
N SER A 126 5.15 -13.51 4.46
CA SER A 126 6.56 -13.84 4.63
C SER A 126 6.74 -15.31 4.98
N ASP A 127 7.85 -15.88 4.51
CA ASP A 127 8.31 -17.17 5.00
C ASP A 127 8.79 -17.08 6.45
N SER A 128 9.07 -18.25 7.03
CA SER A 128 9.79 -18.34 8.30
C SER A 128 11.19 -17.72 8.21
N GLN A 129 11.67 -17.17 9.32
CA GLN A 129 13.04 -16.68 9.41
C GLN A 129 13.90 -17.65 10.20
N CYS A 130 15.11 -17.85 9.69
CA CYS A 130 16.13 -18.72 10.25
C CYS A 130 17.37 -17.88 10.57
N VAL A 131 18.06 -18.24 11.65
CA VAL A 131 19.34 -17.63 12.04
C VAL A 131 20.32 -18.73 12.38
N GLU A 132 21.62 -18.47 12.19
CA GLU A 132 22.67 -19.39 12.59
C GLU A 132 22.60 -19.70 14.08
N GLU A 133 22.74 -20.98 14.41
CA GLU A 133 22.86 -21.45 15.79
C GLU A 133 24.25 -21.07 16.32
N PHE A 134 24.36 -19.92 16.99
CA PHE A 134 25.59 -19.54 17.68
C PHE A 134 25.77 -20.39 18.96
N GLY A 135 26.38 -21.57 18.81
CA GLY A 135 26.90 -22.44 19.90
C GLY A 135 26.13 -23.76 20.01
N ALA A 136 26.75 -24.92 19.77
CA ALA A 136 27.94 -25.39 20.48
C ALA A 136 29.13 -25.74 19.56
N SER A 137 30.12 -24.83 19.52
CA SER A 137 31.51 -25.30 19.41
C SER A 137 31.98 -25.68 20.82
N ALA A 138 32.60 -26.85 20.93
CA ALA A 138 33.18 -27.46 22.13
C ALA A 138 32.25 -28.31 23.01
N THR A 139 31.84 -29.49 22.52
CA THR A 139 31.89 -30.68 23.38
C THR A 139 33.30 -31.27 23.28
N VAL A 140 34.11 -30.85 24.24
CA VAL A 140 35.22 -31.56 24.89
C VAL A 140 35.52 -32.94 24.28
N GLU A 141 36.59 -33.01 23.47
CA GLU A 141 37.38 -34.24 23.40
C GLU A 141 38.21 -34.32 24.69
N THR A 142 38.08 -35.46 25.39
CA THR A 142 38.95 -35.84 26.50
C THR A 142 40.41 -35.82 26.04
N PRO A 143 41.36 -35.20 26.79
CA PRO A 143 42.74 -35.12 26.37
C PRO A 143 43.46 -36.43 26.70
N ASP A 144 44.05 -37.05 25.67
CA ASP A 144 45.29 -37.80 25.84
C ASP A 144 46.33 -37.29 24.83
N ALA A 145 47.56 -37.17 25.34
CA ALA A 145 48.76 -36.54 24.79
C ALA A 145 48.98 -36.77 23.27
N GLU A 146 49.56 -35.85 22.48
CA GLU A 146 50.92 -35.35 22.60
C GLU A 146 51.23 -34.31 21.49
N GLU A 147 51.95 -33.25 21.88
CA GLU A 147 52.91 -32.39 21.17
C GLU A 147 52.73 -31.94 19.69
N THR A 148 52.75 -30.62 19.48
CA THR A 148 53.79 -29.88 18.70
C THR A 148 53.23 -28.65 17.96
N THR A 149 53.73 -27.49 18.40
CA THR A 149 53.66 -26.13 17.85
C THR A 149 53.77 -26.03 16.32
N THR A 150 52.94 -25.19 15.67
CA THR A 150 53.36 -24.09 14.76
C THR A 150 52.19 -23.27 14.19
N ALA A 151 52.22 -21.97 14.52
CA ALA A 151 51.69 -20.78 13.84
C ALA A 151 50.33 -20.80 13.10
N SER A 152 49.35 -20.08 13.67
CA SER A 152 48.18 -19.56 12.98
C SER A 152 48.46 -18.14 12.43
N PRO A 153 48.22 -17.86 11.13
CA PRO A 153 48.08 -16.51 10.62
C PRO A 153 46.60 -16.10 10.53
N GLY A 154 46.28 -14.97 11.16
CA GLY A 154 45.30 -14.01 10.65
C GLY A 154 43.81 -14.32 10.81
N THR A 155 43.17 -13.68 11.77
CA THR A 155 41.73 -13.37 11.76
C THR A 155 41.39 -12.49 10.54
N PRO A 156 40.45 -12.85 9.66
CA PRO A 156 39.81 -11.86 8.82
C PRO A 156 38.79 -11.12 9.69
N ALA A 157 39.10 -9.86 10.02
CA ALA A 157 38.10 -8.94 10.51
C ALA A 157 36.96 -8.90 9.49
N SER A 158 35.75 -9.22 9.95
CA SER A 158 34.51 -9.13 9.17
C SER A 158 34.39 -7.74 8.55
N SER A 159 34.66 -7.67 7.24
CA SER A 159 34.64 -6.46 6.42
C SER A 159 33.29 -5.73 6.45
N GLY A 160 32.19 -6.46 6.72
CA GLY A 160 30.86 -5.89 6.85
C GLY A 160 30.66 -5.06 8.13
N TYR A 161 31.35 -5.40 9.22
CA TYR A 161 31.16 -4.74 10.51
C TYR A 161 31.79 -3.35 10.55
N LEU A 162 32.95 -3.19 9.92
CA LEU A 162 33.64 -1.90 9.79
C LEU A 162 32.89 -0.95 8.85
N SER A 163 32.28 -1.48 7.78
CA SER A 163 31.48 -0.69 6.83
C SER A 163 30.23 -0.06 7.48
N CYS A 164 29.49 -0.82 8.29
CA CYS A 164 28.29 -0.34 8.97
C CYS A 164 28.60 0.75 10.01
N ILE A 165 29.71 0.61 10.75
CA ILE A 165 30.14 1.61 11.73
C ILE A 165 30.50 2.93 11.04
N ILE A 166 31.20 2.89 9.90
CA ILE A 166 31.58 4.10 9.16
C ILE A 166 30.33 4.82 8.63
N VAL A 167 29.37 4.11 8.03
CA VAL A 167 28.12 4.72 7.55
C VAL A 167 27.32 5.34 8.69
N GLY A 168 27.20 4.64 9.82
CA GLY A 168 26.52 5.16 11.01
C GLY A 168 27.16 6.44 11.56
N ILE A 169 28.50 6.48 11.65
CA ILE A 169 29.24 7.65 12.12
C ILE A 169 29.09 8.83 11.15
N VAL A 170 29.14 8.59 9.83
CA VAL A 170 28.96 9.64 8.82
C VAL A 170 27.56 10.25 8.90
N VAL A 171 26.53 9.42 9.03
CA VAL A 171 25.13 9.89 9.18
C VAL A 171 24.98 10.70 10.48
N LEU A 172 25.55 10.23 11.59
CA LEU A 172 25.51 10.94 12.87
C LEU A 172 26.19 12.31 12.79
N ILE A 173 27.37 12.40 12.18
CA ILE A 173 28.09 13.66 12.03
C ILE A 173 27.31 14.65 11.17
N VAL A 174 26.74 14.20 10.05
CA VAL A 174 25.91 15.05 9.18
C VAL A 174 24.68 15.57 9.91
N LEU A 175 24.05 14.75 10.76
CA LEU A 175 22.91 15.21 11.57
C LEU A 175 23.32 16.25 12.62
N LEU A 176 24.52 16.13 13.20
CA LEU A 176 25.02 17.07 14.20
C LEU A 176 25.50 18.40 13.62
N THR A 177 25.88 18.44 12.34
CA THR A 177 26.31 19.69 11.67
C THR A 177 25.17 20.45 11.00
N VAL A 178 24.00 19.82 10.84
CA VAL A 178 22.80 20.40 10.21
C VAL A 178 21.79 20.94 11.24
N VAL A 179 22.07 20.76 12.54
CA VAL A 179 21.31 21.36 13.68
C VAL A 179 21.97 22.64 14.16
#